data_AF-A0A1H6WGT5-F1
#
_entry.id   AF-A0A1H6WGT5-F1
#
_cell.length_a   1.000
_cell.length_b   1.000
_cell.length_c   1.000
_cell.angle_alpha   90.00
_cell.angle_beta   90.00
_cell.angle_gamma   90.00
#
_symmetry.space_group_name_H-M   'P 1'
#
loop_
_entity.id
_entity.type
_entity.pdbx_description
1 polymer ?
#
loop_
_entity_poly.entity_id
_entity_poly.type
_entity_poly.pdbx_seq_one_letter_code
_entity_poly.pdbx_strand_id
1 'polypeptide(L)'
;MKGFQKMISLLLVAALTFSTVYANDGDKKDAKAVGIKFSEGNWAAILKKAKAEKKIVFLDAYTTWCGPCKLLQKNVFTKPEVGALFNQKFINVKVDMESGEGPKLAKKYPLEGYPTLFFIDPDGKIVKQVIGYQNPETLLSIGKAIPAI
;
A
#
# COMPACT_ATOMS: atom_id res chain seq x y z
N MET A 1 -2.58 18.12 -65.48
CA MET A 1 -1.68 16.96 -65.20
C MET A 1 -0.41 17.13 -66.01
N LYS A 2 0.74 17.19 -65.33
CA LYS A 2 2.17 17.36 -65.75
C LYS A 2 2.79 18.21 -64.63
N GLY A 3 3.79 17.85 -63.85
CA GLY A 3 4.71 16.73 -63.81
C GLY A 3 5.82 17.22 -62.87
N PHE A 4 5.87 16.66 -61.67
CA PHE A 4 6.74 17.03 -60.56
C PHE A 4 8.18 16.61 -60.89
N GLN A 5 9.13 17.55 -60.96
CA GLN A 5 10.52 17.25 -61.26
C GLN A 5 11.49 18.18 -60.52
N LYS A 6 12.58 17.54 -60.04
CA LYS A 6 13.85 18.05 -59.47
C LYS A 6 13.86 18.07 -57.93
N MET A 7 14.27 16.98 -57.27
CA MET A 7 15.66 16.53 -57.03
C MET A 7 16.61 17.66 -56.58
N ILE A 8 16.90 17.72 -55.28
CA ILE A 8 18.18 18.22 -54.76
C ILE A 8 18.68 17.18 -53.76
N SER A 9 19.72 16.46 -54.18
CA SER A 9 20.51 15.55 -53.38
C SER A 9 21.61 16.30 -52.64
N LEU A 10 21.89 15.84 -51.41
CA LEU A 10 23.21 15.69 -50.80
C LEU A 10 24.02 16.95 -50.44
N LEU A 11 24.24 17.16 -49.13
CA LEU A 11 25.58 17.34 -48.55
C LEU A 11 25.51 17.21 -47.01
N LEU A 12 26.21 16.20 -46.49
CA LEU A 12 26.54 16.04 -45.08
C LEU A 12 27.34 17.25 -44.58
N VAL A 13 27.01 17.75 -43.39
CA VAL A 13 28.02 18.30 -42.48
C VAL A 13 27.86 17.63 -41.11
N ALA A 14 29.01 17.18 -40.63
CA ALA A 14 29.24 16.29 -39.53
C ALA A 14 28.77 16.80 -38.16
N ALA A 15 28.46 15.82 -37.32
CA ALA A 15 28.32 15.93 -35.88
C ALA A 15 29.58 16.51 -35.21
N LEU A 16 29.35 17.24 -34.11
CA LEU A 16 29.98 17.11 -32.78
C LEU A 16 30.03 18.48 -32.11
N THR A 17 29.26 18.68 -31.04
CA THR A 17 29.82 18.86 -29.69
C THR A 17 28.71 19.03 -28.65
N PHE A 18 28.85 18.23 -27.59
CA PHE A 18 28.28 18.40 -26.25
C PHE A 18 26.79 18.22 -26.03
N SER A 19 26.45 16.95 -25.79
CA SER A 19 25.51 16.53 -24.75
C SER A 19 25.64 17.39 -23.49
N THR A 20 24.57 18.07 -23.12
CA THR A 20 23.81 17.89 -21.86
C THR A 20 22.86 19.07 -21.75
N VAL A 21 21.56 18.79 -21.90
CA VAL A 21 20.46 19.26 -21.04
C VAL A 21 19.20 18.76 -21.75
N TYR A 22 18.97 17.45 -21.64
CA TYR A 22 17.62 16.98 -21.38
C TYR A 22 17.52 16.95 -19.85
N ALA A 23 17.34 18.13 -19.25
CA ALA A 23 16.66 18.20 -17.97
C ALA A 23 15.19 17.90 -18.28
N ASN A 24 14.88 16.63 -18.49
CA ASN A 24 13.56 16.14 -18.14
C ASN A 24 13.58 16.18 -16.62
N ASP A 25 13.24 17.34 -16.06
CA ASP A 25 12.80 17.45 -14.68
C ASP A 25 11.57 16.56 -14.61
N GLY A 26 11.87 15.29 -14.31
CA GLY A 26 10.89 14.29 -14.01
C GLY A 26 9.97 14.93 -13.00
N ASP A 27 8.74 15.12 -13.46
CA ASP A 27 7.56 15.51 -12.73
C ASP A 27 7.42 14.56 -11.53
N LYS A 28 8.26 14.75 -10.51
CA LYS A 28 8.01 14.33 -9.15
C LYS A 28 6.92 15.25 -8.69
N LYS A 29 5.72 15.02 -9.21
CA LYS A 29 4.49 15.46 -8.58
C LYS A 29 4.65 15.04 -7.15
N ASP A 30 4.67 16.03 -6.27
CA ASP A 30 4.49 15.87 -4.85
C ASP A 30 3.15 15.15 -4.65
N ALA A 31 3.18 13.82 -4.78
CA ALA A 31 2.11 12.95 -4.35
C ALA A 31 2.18 13.03 -2.84
N LYS A 32 1.58 14.10 -2.30
CA LYS A 32 1.45 14.42 -0.88
C LYS A 32 1.27 13.11 -0.14
N ALA A 33 2.33 12.62 0.47
CA ALA A 33 2.41 11.21 0.75
C ALA A 33 1.41 10.92 1.88
N VAL A 34 0.33 10.23 1.50
CA VAL A 34 -0.84 9.97 2.34
C VAL A 34 -0.54 8.73 3.18
N GLY A 35 -1.02 8.72 4.43
CA GLY A 35 -0.97 7.54 5.29
C GLY A 35 -1.66 6.29 4.70
N ILE A 36 -1.84 5.27 5.52
CA ILE A 36 -2.50 4.03 5.11
C ILE A 36 -3.92 4.32 4.62
N LYS A 37 -4.23 3.82 3.42
CA LYS A 37 -5.55 3.84 2.80
C LYS A 37 -6.26 2.53 3.13
N PHE A 38 -7.23 2.61 4.01
CA PHE A 38 -8.06 1.46 4.38
C PHE A 38 -9.11 1.20 3.30
N SER A 39 -9.22 -0.06 2.88
CA SER A 39 -10.27 -0.54 1.98
C SER A 39 -11.56 -0.73 2.75
N GLU A 40 -12.68 -0.42 2.09
CA GLU A 40 -14.02 -0.70 2.57
C GLU A 40 -14.56 -1.99 1.96
N GLY A 41 -15.57 -2.59 2.61
CA GLY A 41 -16.23 -3.81 2.16
C GLY A 41 -16.30 -4.87 3.26
N ASN A 42 -17.16 -5.87 3.06
CA ASN A 42 -17.25 -7.02 3.95
C ASN A 42 -16.02 -7.94 3.81
N TRP A 43 -15.79 -8.78 4.81
CA TRP A 43 -14.59 -9.62 4.91
C TRP A 43 -14.43 -10.57 3.71
N ALA A 44 -15.53 -11.10 3.18
CA ALA A 44 -15.50 -11.97 2.00
C ALA A 44 -15.03 -11.22 0.74
N ALA A 45 -15.48 -9.99 0.54
CA ALA A 45 -15.04 -9.13 -0.56
C ALA A 45 -13.56 -8.76 -0.44
N ILE A 46 -13.09 -8.50 0.79
CA ILE A 46 -11.67 -8.24 1.07
C ILE A 46 -10.80 -9.45 0.69
N LEU A 47 -11.16 -10.66 1.11
CA LEU A 47 -10.39 -11.87 0.76
C LEU A 47 -10.43 -12.14 -0.76
N LYS A 48 -11.57 -11.92 -1.40
CA LYS A 48 -11.68 -12.02 -2.86
C LYS A 48 -10.75 -11.04 -3.57
N LYS A 49 -10.68 -9.78 -3.11
CA LYS A 49 -9.77 -8.75 -3.62
C LYS A 49 -8.31 -9.14 -3.39
N ALA A 50 -7.96 -9.60 -2.19
CA ALA A 50 -6.64 -10.08 -1.84
C ALA A 50 -6.17 -11.22 -2.76
N LYS A 51 -7.07 -12.16 -3.09
CA LYS A 51 -6.81 -13.26 -4.02
C LYS A 51 -6.59 -12.78 -5.45
N ALA A 52 -7.40 -11.83 -5.92
CA ALA A 52 -7.27 -11.25 -7.25
C ALA A 52 -5.99 -10.44 -7.42
N GLU A 53 -5.60 -9.68 -6.40
CA GLU A 53 -4.39 -8.82 -6.42
C GLU A 53 -3.12 -9.54 -5.97
N LYS A 54 -3.22 -10.80 -5.51
CA LYS A 54 -2.11 -11.56 -4.89
C LYS A 54 -1.43 -10.76 -3.78
N LYS A 55 -2.23 -10.28 -2.84
CA LYS A 55 -1.75 -9.47 -1.71
C LYS A 55 -2.19 -10.06 -0.37
N ILE A 56 -1.32 -9.92 0.61
CA ILE A 56 -1.67 -10.13 2.02
C ILE A 56 -2.64 -9.02 2.47
N VAL A 57 -3.61 -9.39 3.30
CA VAL A 57 -4.48 -8.44 4.00
C VAL A 57 -3.79 -8.01 5.29
N PHE A 58 -3.61 -6.70 5.45
CA PHE A 58 -3.26 -6.10 6.74
C PHE A 58 -4.54 -5.69 7.46
N LEU A 59 -4.84 -6.36 8.57
CA LEU A 59 -6.04 -6.13 9.37
C LEU A 59 -5.67 -5.46 10.71
N ASP A 60 -6.08 -4.20 10.88
CA ASP A 60 -6.14 -3.51 12.17
C ASP A 60 -7.40 -3.95 12.92
N ALA A 61 -7.24 -4.89 13.86
CA ALA A 61 -8.30 -5.31 14.76
C ALA A 61 -8.35 -4.36 15.96
N TYR A 62 -9.37 -3.49 15.98
CA TYR A 62 -9.51 -2.43 16.97
C TYR A 62 -10.87 -2.46 17.67
N THR A 63 -11.03 -1.62 18.69
CA THR A 63 -12.33 -1.22 19.26
C THR A 63 -12.39 0.29 19.42
N THR A 64 -13.60 0.86 19.45
CA THR A 64 -13.79 2.33 19.50
C THR A 64 -13.34 2.97 20.81
N TRP A 65 -13.31 2.22 21.91
CA TRP A 65 -12.86 2.69 23.22
C TRP A 65 -11.36 2.46 23.48
N CYS A 66 -10.68 1.70 22.62
CA CYS A 66 -9.26 1.38 22.76
C CYS A 66 -8.34 2.61 22.55
N GLY A 67 -7.74 3.10 23.64
CA GLY A 67 -6.78 4.21 23.63
C GLY A 67 -5.56 3.97 22.73
N PRO A 68 -4.83 2.85 22.90
CA PRO A 68 -3.67 2.53 22.06
C PRO A 68 -4.00 2.43 20.56
N CYS A 69 -5.20 1.96 20.20
CA CYS A 69 -5.67 1.89 18.81
C CYS A 69 -5.79 3.29 18.20
N LYS A 70 -6.35 4.25 18.93
CA LYS A 70 -6.44 5.66 18.50
C LYS A 70 -5.06 6.29 18.33
N LEU A 71 -4.12 5.98 19.22
CA LEU A 71 -2.73 6.45 19.09
C LEU A 71 -2.07 5.89 17.83
N LEU A 72 -2.28 4.60 17.54
CA LEU A 72 -1.73 3.95 16.35
C LEU A 72 -2.28 4.61 15.07
N GLN A 73 -3.60 4.80 15.00
CA GLN A 73 -4.26 5.45 13.86
C GLN A 73 -3.78 6.89 13.66
N LYS A 74 -3.61 7.67 14.74
CA LYS A 74 -3.21 9.08 14.67
C LYS A 74 -1.73 9.29 14.38
N ASN A 75 -0.86 8.52 15.02
CA ASN A 75 0.58 8.79 15.06
C ASN A 75 1.40 7.90 14.13
N VAL A 76 0.85 6.78 13.67
CA VAL A 76 1.58 5.78 12.90
C VAL A 76 0.94 5.58 11.53
N PHE A 77 -0.36 5.30 11.46
CA PHE A 77 -1.01 5.04 10.18
C PHE A 77 -1.15 6.28 9.29
N THR A 78 -1.05 7.49 9.85
CA THR A 78 -1.00 8.75 9.08
C THR A 78 0.37 9.03 8.47
N LYS A 79 1.41 8.28 8.86
CA LYS A 79 2.78 8.55 8.44
C LYS A 79 2.96 8.23 6.96
N PRO A 80 3.53 9.16 6.17
CA PRO A 80 3.71 8.98 4.74
C PRO A 80 4.50 7.73 4.34
N GLU A 81 5.59 7.45 5.06
CA GLU A 81 6.47 6.31 4.82
C GLU A 81 5.79 4.97 5.13
N VAL A 82 4.93 4.95 6.16
CA VAL A 82 4.10 3.79 6.49
C VAL A 82 3.05 3.60 5.39
N GLY A 83 2.36 4.67 5.02
CA GLY A 83 1.38 4.66 3.93
C GLY A 83 1.98 4.17 2.62
N ALA A 84 3.16 4.63 2.24
CA ALA A 84 3.84 4.23 1.01
C ALA A 84 4.07 2.71 0.95
N LEU A 85 4.62 2.11 2.01
CA LEU A 85 4.86 0.67 2.07
C LEU A 85 3.54 -0.12 2.12
N PHE A 86 2.64 0.25 3.02
CA PHE A 86 1.44 -0.54 3.29
C PHE A 86 0.42 -0.46 2.15
N ASN A 87 0.28 0.69 1.50
CA ASN A 87 -0.62 0.84 0.36
C ASN A 87 -0.10 0.09 -0.88
N GLN A 88 1.22 -0.07 -1.00
CA GLN A 88 1.82 -0.83 -2.10
C GLN A 88 1.67 -2.34 -1.87
N LYS A 89 1.94 -2.81 -0.64
CA LYS A 89 2.14 -4.24 -0.36
C LYS A 89 0.89 -4.98 0.10
N PHE A 90 -0.09 -4.29 0.69
CA PHE A 90 -1.20 -4.92 1.38
C PHE A 90 -2.56 -4.42 0.93
N ILE A 91 -3.58 -5.26 1.10
CA ILE A 91 -4.95 -4.81 1.24
C ILE A 91 -5.14 -4.39 2.70
N ASN A 92 -5.15 -3.08 2.97
CA ASN A 92 -5.30 -2.57 4.33
C ASN A 92 -6.77 -2.51 4.73
N VAL A 93 -7.12 -3.05 5.88
CA VAL A 93 -8.48 -3.06 6.43
C VAL A 93 -8.40 -2.77 7.92
N LYS A 94 -9.37 -2.03 8.43
CA LYS A 94 -9.58 -1.89 9.87
C LYS A 94 -10.98 -2.39 10.20
N VAL A 95 -11.10 -3.14 11.29
CA VAL A 95 -12.40 -3.66 11.74
C VAL A 95 -12.56 -3.41 13.22
N ASP A 96 -13.68 -2.78 13.58
CA ASP A 96 -14.13 -2.75 14.96
C ASP A 96 -14.63 -4.16 15.35
N MET A 97 -13.92 -4.80 16.25
CA MET A 97 -14.16 -6.20 16.62
C MET A 97 -15.43 -6.40 17.45
N GLU A 98 -16.09 -5.32 17.87
CA GLU A 98 -17.36 -5.37 18.62
C GLU A 98 -18.58 -5.00 17.78
N SER A 99 -18.40 -4.61 16.51
CA SER A 99 -19.50 -4.15 15.64
C SER A 99 -19.46 -4.80 14.25
N GLY A 100 -20.61 -4.83 13.58
CA GLY A 100 -20.74 -5.39 12.23
C GLY A 100 -20.27 -6.85 12.15
N GLU A 101 -19.30 -7.12 11.28
CA GLU A 101 -18.69 -8.46 11.15
C GLU A 101 -17.60 -8.75 12.21
N GLY A 102 -17.18 -7.73 12.96
CA GLY A 102 -16.15 -7.80 14.00
C GLY A 102 -16.31 -8.97 14.96
N PRO A 103 -17.48 -9.18 15.60
CA PRO A 103 -17.67 -10.28 16.54
C PRO A 103 -17.49 -11.67 15.93
N LYS A 104 -17.75 -11.83 14.62
CA LYS A 104 -17.47 -13.08 13.91
C LYS A 104 -15.97 -13.25 13.66
N LEU A 105 -15.28 -12.17 13.29
CA LEU A 105 -13.83 -12.18 13.08
C LEU A 105 -13.06 -12.37 14.39
N ALA A 106 -13.52 -11.78 15.50
CA ALA A 106 -12.94 -11.96 16.84
C ALA A 106 -13.05 -13.40 17.35
N LYS A 107 -14.05 -14.16 16.90
CA LYS A 107 -14.15 -15.62 17.16
C LYS A 107 -13.26 -16.44 16.22
N LYS A 108 -13.03 -15.94 15.00
CA LYS A 108 -12.26 -16.64 13.97
C LYS A 108 -10.75 -16.53 14.20
N TYR A 109 -10.27 -15.35 14.58
CA TYR A 109 -8.86 -15.07 14.80
C TYR A 109 -8.57 -14.96 16.30
N PRO A 110 -7.41 -15.48 16.78
CA PRO A 110 -7.07 -15.51 18.19
C PRO A 110 -6.78 -14.09 18.69
N LEU A 111 -7.81 -13.43 19.22
CA LEU A 111 -7.72 -12.06 19.66
C LEU A 111 -7.37 -12.01 21.15
N GLU A 112 -6.12 -11.67 21.46
CA GLU A 112 -5.56 -11.67 22.81
C GLU A 112 -5.50 -10.26 23.44
N GLY A 113 -5.75 -9.21 22.64
CA GLY A 113 -5.74 -7.83 23.09
C GLY A 113 -5.96 -6.83 21.96
N TYR A 114 -5.98 -5.54 22.30
CA TYR A 114 -6.20 -4.45 21.35
C TYR A 114 -5.08 -3.39 21.40
N PRO A 115 -4.65 -2.83 20.25
CA PRO A 115 -4.95 -3.34 18.91
C PRO A 115 -4.28 -4.71 18.69
N THR A 116 -4.85 -5.55 17.83
CA THR A 116 -4.10 -6.67 17.24
C THR A 116 -3.96 -6.43 15.75
N LEU A 117 -2.73 -6.50 15.25
CA LEU A 117 -2.39 -6.32 13.85
C LEU A 117 -2.17 -7.70 13.24
N PHE A 118 -3.08 -8.10 12.35
CA PHE A 118 -3.00 -9.36 11.64
C PHE A 118 -2.51 -9.15 10.21
N PHE A 119 -1.67 -10.06 9.75
CA PHE A 119 -1.31 -10.24 8.35
C PHE A 119 -1.91 -11.57 7.90
N ILE A 120 -2.89 -11.50 7.01
CA ILE A 120 -3.73 -12.64 6.62
C ILE A 120 -3.55 -12.93 5.13
N ASP A 121 -3.31 -14.19 4.78
CA ASP A 121 -3.23 -14.59 3.37
C ASP A 121 -4.60 -14.57 2.66
N PRO A 122 -4.65 -14.65 1.33
CA PRO A 122 -5.92 -14.64 0.59
C PRO A 122 -6.88 -15.78 0.89
N ASP A 123 -6.40 -16.87 1.48
CA ASP A 123 -7.22 -18.01 1.90
C ASP A 123 -7.70 -17.85 3.36
N GLY A 124 -7.36 -16.72 4.01
CA GLY A 124 -7.82 -16.35 5.34
C GLY A 124 -7.00 -16.95 6.48
N LYS A 125 -5.77 -17.40 6.23
CA LYS A 125 -4.84 -17.92 7.24
C LYS A 125 -3.94 -16.81 7.78
N ILE A 126 -3.59 -16.92 9.06
CA ILE A 126 -2.70 -15.96 9.71
C ILE A 126 -1.26 -16.23 9.26
N VAL A 127 -0.64 -15.24 8.63
CA VAL A 127 0.80 -15.21 8.34
C VAL A 127 1.56 -14.66 9.54
N LYS A 128 1.04 -13.59 10.15
CA LYS A 128 1.65 -12.98 11.34
C LYS A 128 0.60 -12.29 12.19
N GLN A 129 0.79 -12.37 13.49
CA GLN A 129 0.05 -11.64 14.50
C GLN A 129 1.01 -10.76 15.30
N VAL A 130 0.61 -9.52 15.55
CA VAL A 130 1.34 -8.56 16.37
C VAL A 130 0.35 -7.89 17.32
N ILE A 131 0.58 -8.01 18.62
CA ILE A 131 -0.32 -7.49 19.65
C ILE A 131 0.23 -6.16 20.15
N GLY A 132 -0.66 -5.19 20.33
CA GLY A 132 -0.37 -3.88 20.91
C GLY A 132 0.18 -2.85 19.93
N TYR A 133 0.45 -1.67 20.46
CA TYR A 133 0.95 -0.52 19.69
C TYR A 133 2.35 -0.78 19.14
N GLN A 134 2.56 -0.41 17.87
CA GLN A 134 3.87 -0.44 17.21
C GLN A 134 4.24 0.96 16.76
N ASN A 135 5.47 1.41 17.05
CA ASN A 135 5.96 2.67 16.49
C ASN A 135 6.18 2.54 14.96
N PRO A 136 6.36 3.66 14.22
CA PRO A 136 6.49 3.62 12.77
C PRO A 136 7.63 2.72 12.27
N GLU A 137 8.81 2.79 12.90
CA GLU A 137 10.00 2.01 12.51
C GLU A 137 9.76 0.50 12.66
N THR A 138 9.14 0.10 13.76
CA THR A 138 8.82 -1.31 14.04
C THR A 138 7.77 -1.81 13.07
N LEU A 139 6.71 -1.02 12.83
CA LEU A 139 5.66 -1.39 11.88
C LEU A 139 6.19 -1.53 10.45
N LEU A 140 7.09 -0.64 10.02
CA LEU A 140 7.79 -0.75 8.74
C LEU A 140 8.66 -2.01 8.66
N SER A 141 9.39 -2.32 9.73
CA SER A 141 10.26 -3.51 9.80
C SER A 141 9.44 -4.80 9.70
N ILE A 142 8.32 -4.87 10.44
CA ILE A 142 7.35 -5.96 10.33
C ILE A 142 6.82 -6.06 8.90
N GLY A 143 6.30 -4.96 8.35
CA GLY A 143 5.74 -4.93 7.00
C GLY A 143 6.73 -5.36 5.91
N LYS A 144 8.01 -5.01 6.05
CA LYS A 144 9.08 -5.48 5.15
C LYS A 144 9.32 -6.98 5.26
N ALA A 145 9.29 -7.53 6.48
CA ALA A 145 9.53 -8.95 6.73
C ALA A 145 8.39 -9.88 6.26
N ILE A 146 7.18 -9.38 6.06
CA ILE A 146 6.08 -10.19 5.50
C ILE A 146 6.42 -10.60 4.06
N PRO A 147 6.36 -11.89 3.69
CA PRO A 147 6.65 -12.33 2.33
C PRO A 147 5.61 -11.80 1.33
N ALA A 148 6.04 -11.55 0.09
CA ALA A 148 5.13 -11.37 -1.03
C ALA A 148 4.58 -12.74 -1.47
N ILE A 149 3.40 -12.75 -2.10
CA ILE A 149 2.68 -13.95 -2.54
C ILE A 149 2.17 -13.80 -3.98
#